data_AF-A0A3N2Q285-F1
#
_entry.id   AF-A0A3N2Q285-F1
#
_cell.length_a   1.000
_cell.length_b   1.000
_cell.length_c   1.000
_cell.angle_alpha   90.00
_cell.angle_beta   90.00
_cell.angle_gamma   90.00
#
_symmetry.space_group_name_H-M   'P 1'
#
loop_
_entity.id
_entity.type
_entity.pdbx_description
1 polymer ?
#
loop_
_entity_poly.entity_id
_entity_poly.type
_entity_poly.pdbx_seq_one_letter_code
_entity_poly.pdbx_strand_id
1 'polypeptide(L)'
;MMPPSHPSDFSSRPNTDSGHCGSMAPPGPLPPPPPPPPPPPPPHLPAVERAPTPAPAPNPPTVTLDGRPGAFLVELLTFNGSPFKDHWAYFVSSRQNRDVGVYIHATGDVLNGFTFEIKRGHDLTDAENTPTRRIPLQWVSAGYCDEEAMLNHGEYKIDSVPVCGFEASAYKAKPPGTTLNSAADKASSGKPISQKNCQSWLVEAADYLAQDGIFRPEVSVYLRSIKQ
;
A
#
# COMPACT_ATOMS: atom_id res chain seq x y z
N MET A 1 -15.71 -68.87 -8.24
CA MET A 1 -15.09 -69.98 -7.48
C MET A 1 -15.63 -69.97 -6.06
N MET A 2 -15.88 -71.15 -5.49
CA MET A 2 -16.05 -71.38 -4.04
C MET A 2 -14.66 -71.55 -3.38
N PRO A 3 -14.51 -71.63 -2.03
CA PRO A 3 -15.56 -71.74 -1.00
C PRO A 3 -15.47 -70.73 0.17
N PRO A 4 -16.48 -70.69 1.06
CA PRO A 4 -16.33 -70.20 2.44
C PRO A 4 -15.67 -71.28 3.34
N SER A 5 -15.11 -70.87 4.47
CA SER A 5 -14.58 -71.79 5.51
C SER A 5 -15.46 -71.74 6.76
N HIS A 6 -16.12 -72.86 7.08
CA HIS A 6 -16.92 -73.06 8.29
C HIS A 6 -16.06 -73.52 9.49
N PRO A 7 -16.60 -73.55 10.74
CA PRO A 7 -15.83 -73.77 11.95
C PRO A 7 -15.78 -75.24 12.42
N SER A 8 -14.86 -75.50 13.35
CA SER A 8 -14.94 -76.51 14.42
C SER A 8 -14.28 -75.87 15.66
N ASP A 9 -14.85 -75.82 16.86
CA ASP A 9 -15.50 -76.86 17.67
C ASP A 9 -14.54 -77.97 18.12
N PHE A 10 -14.23 -78.01 19.42
CA PHE A 10 -14.38 -79.25 20.21
C PHE A 10 -14.44 -78.94 21.72
N SER A 11 -15.23 -79.73 22.46
CA SER A 11 -15.39 -79.61 23.92
C SER A 11 -14.55 -80.66 24.68
N SER A 12 -14.12 -80.33 25.90
CA SER A 12 -13.67 -81.30 26.90
C SER A 12 -13.96 -80.82 28.33
N ARG A 13 -14.48 -81.75 29.15
CA ARG A 13 -14.69 -81.67 30.62
C ARG A 13 -13.66 -82.60 31.32
N PRO A 14 -13.69 -82.90 32.64
CA PRO A 14 -14.47 -82.38 33.79
C PRO A 14 -13.49 -81.79 34.85
N ASN A 15 -13.58 -81.85 36.19
CA ASN A 15 -14.53 -82.47 37.15
C ASN A 15 -14.37 -81.87 38.58
N THR A 16 -15.41 -81.98 39.42
CA THR A 16 -15.35 -82.01 40.93
C THR A 16 -14.72 -80.79 41.66
N ASP A 17 -14.89 -80.53 42.97
CA ASP A 17 -15.87 -80.96 44.01
C ASP A 17 -15.81 -79.91 45.18
N SER A 18 -16.77 -79.98 46.11
CA SER A 18 -16.71 -79.43 47.49
C SER A 18 -16.54 -77.91 47.68
N GLY A 19 -17.48 -77.30 48.40
CA GLY A 19 -17.44 -75.89 48.76
C GLY A 19 -16.87 -75.60 50.16
N HIS A 20 -16.78 -74.32 50.51
CA HIS A 20 -16.71 -73.85 51.89
C HIS A 20 -17.42 -72.48 52.02
N CYS A 21 -18.07 -72.25 53.16
CA CYS A 21 -18.71 -70.96 53.46
C CYS A 21 -17.67 -69.97 53.99
N GLY A 22 -17.38 -68.92 53.22
CA GLY A 22 -16.45 -67.85 53.59
C GLY A 22 -17.15 -66.50 53.55
N SER A 23 -17.57 -65.97 54.70
CA SER A 23 -18.15 -64.64 54.80
C SER A 23 -17.05 -63.58 54.72
N MET A 24 -17.11 -62.68 53.74
CA MET A 24 -16.24 -61.51 53.63
C MET A 24 -17.07 -60.23 53.65
N ALA A 25 -16.59 -59.24 54.39
CA ALA A 25 -17.23 -57.94 54.55
C ALA A 25 -17.17 -57.12 53.23
N PRO A 26 -18.14 -56.20 53.00
CA PRO A 26 -18.08 -55.29 51.86
C PRO A 26 -16.84 -54.37 51.96
N PRO A 27 -16.19 -54.04 50.82
CA PRO A 27 -15.09 -53.08 50.82
C PRO A 27 -15.57 -51.69 51.24
N GLY A 28 -14.80 -51.02 52.10
CA GLY A 28 -15.07 -49.64 52.50
C GLY A 28 -14.94 -48.65 51.32
N PRO A 29 -15.54 -47.45 51.44
CA PRO A 29 -15.47 -46.44 50.38
C PRO A 29 -14.03 -46.00 50.13
N LEU A 30 -13.68 -45.83 48.85
CA LEU A 30 -12.39 -45.28 48.43
C LEU A 30 -12.24 -43.82 48.91
N PRO A 31 -11.03 -43.38 49.30
CA PRO A 31 -10.79 -41.99 49.64
C PRO A 31 -10.98 -41.08 48.40
N PRO A 32 -11.42 -39.82 48.59
CA PRO A 32 -11.57 -38.88 47.48
C PRO A 32 -10.21 -38.56 46.85
N PRO A 33 -10.15 -38.26 45.55
CA PRO A 33 -8.92 -37.84 44.88
C PRO A 33 -8.40 -36.51 45.47
N PRO A 34 -7.07 -36.26 45.44
CA PRO A 34 -6.52 -34.99 45.86
C PRO A 34 -7.03 -33.83 44.98
N PRO A 35 -7.12 -32.60 45.51
CA PRO A 35 -7.50 -31.44 44.70
C PRO A 35 -6.48 -31.19 43.58
N PRO A 36 -6.91 -30.63 42.43
CA PRO A 36 -5.99 -30.29 41.34
C PRO A 36 -4.98 -29.22 41.80
N PRO A 37 -3.75 -29.21 41.24
CA PRO A 37 -2.79 -28.17 41.51
C PRO A 37 -3.32 -26.79 41.05
N PRO A 38 -2.89 -25.69 41.68
CA PRO A 38 -3.26 -24.35 41.25
C PRO A 38 -2.78 -24.10 39.81
N PRO A 39 -3.51 -23.28 39.01
CA PRO A 39 -3.06 -22.93 37.67
C PRO A 39 -1.72 -22.19 37.71
N PRO A 40 -0.85 -22.37 36.69
CA PRO A 40 0.39 -21.61 36.61
C PRO A 40 0.10 -20.10 36.52
N PRO A 41 1.00 -19.23 37.04
CA PRO A 41 0.85 -17.79 36.85
C PRO A 41 0.82 -17.45 35.35
N PRO A 42 0.06 -16.44 34.93
CA PRO A 42 0.01 -16.04 33.53
C PRO A 42 1.40 -15.63 33.06
N PRO A 43 1.82 -16.03 31.83
CA PRO A 43 3.11 -15.62 31.30
C PRO A 43 3.17 -14.10 31.23
N HIS A 44 4.23 -13.51 31.77
CA HIS A 44 4.50 -12.09 31.59
C HIS A 44 4.63 -11.81 30.10
N LEU A 45 3.64 -11.11 29.53
CA LEU A 45 3.75 -10.59 28.17
C LEU A 45 5.02 -9.73 28.11
N PRO A 46 5.91 -9.93 27.12
CA PRO A 46 6.99 -8.99 26.90
C PRO A 46 6.35 -7.61 26.70
N ALA A 47 6.94 -6.58 27.30
CA ALA A 47 6.43 -5.23 27.16
C ALA A 47 6.31 -4.91 25.66
N VAL A 48 5.16 -4.36 25.25
CA VAL A 48 4.95 -3.96 23.85
C VAL A 48 5.95 -2.87 23.54
N GLU A 49 7.06 -3.27 22.91
CA GLU A 49 8.10 -2.37 22.45
C GLU A 49 7.44 -1.40 21.48
N ARG A 50 7.29 -0.15 21.92
CA ARG A 50 6.67 0.89 21.10
C ARG A 50 7.50 1.00 19.83
N ALA A 51 6.88 0.67 18.69
CA ALA A 51 7.49 0.83 17.39
C ALA A 51 8.13 2.23 17.32
N PRO A 52 9.41 2.35 16.89
CA PRO A 52 10.11 3.61 16.93
C PRO A 52 9.27 4.70 16.26
N THR A 53 9.07 5.82 16.97
CA THR A 53 8.34 6.97 16.43
C THR A 53 8.92 7.31 15.06
N PRO A 54 8.12 7.35 13.98
CA PRO A 54 8.64 7.68 12.66
C PRO A 54 9.46 8.95 12.72
N ALA A 55 10.64 8.94 12.10
CA ALA A 55 11.49 10.12 12.05
C ALA A 55 10.68 11.31 11.50
N PRO A 56 10.82 12.53 12.06
CA PRO A 56 10.09 13.70 11.56
C PRO A 56 10.27 13.82 10.04
N ALA A 57 9.15 13.96 9.33
CA ALA A 57 9.17 14.19 7.90
C ALA A 57 10.10 15.38 7.60
N PRO A 58 11.04 15.27 6.66
CA PRO A 58 11.99 16.35 6.39
C PRO A 58 11.25 17.59 5.92
N ASN A 59 11.85 18.75 6.15
CA ASN A 59 11.29 20.03 5.73
C ASN A 59 11.07 20.04 4.20
N PRO A 60 9.96 20.64 3.71
CA PRO A 60 9.74 20.81 2.28
C PRO A 60 10.83 21.70 1.65
N PRO A 61 11.04 21.62 0.32
CA PRO A 61 11.96 22.50 -0.39
C PRO A 61 11.66 23.98 -0.11
N THR A 62 12.68 24.78 0.21
CA THR A 62 12.53 26.22 0.38
C THR A 62 12.35 26.89 -0.98
N VAL A 63 11.10 27.07 -1.42
CA VAL A 63 10.74 27.79 -2.64
C VAL A 63 10.40 29.24 -2.31
N THR A 64 10.99 30.19 -3.03
CA THR A 64 10.63 31.62 -2.94
C THR A 64 9.24 31.87 -3.54
N LEU A 65 8.47 32.79 -2.97
CA LEU A 65 7.15 33.17 -3.49
C LEU A 65 7.23 33.73 -4.93
N ASP A 66 8.33 34.42 -5.23
CA ASP A 66 8.69 34.91 -6.54
C ASP A 66 9.60 33.92 -7.29
N GLY A 67 9.27 33.67 -8.55
CA GLY A 67 10.07 32.89 -9.48
C GLY A 67 10.93 33.75 -10.39
N ARG A 68 11.70 33.12 -11.28
CA ARG A 68 12.28 33.85 -12.43
C ARG A 68 11.15 34.29 -13.37
N PRO A 69 11.29 35.43 -14.09
CA PRO A 69 10.30 35.83 -15.09
C PRO A 69 10.01 34.72 -16.10
N GLY A 70 8.73 34.40 -16.29
CA GLY A 70 8.27 33.31 -17.17
C GLY A 70 8.41 31.89 -16.60
N ALA A 71 8.93 31.70 -15.38
CA ALA A 71 8.95 30.40 -14.72
C ALA A 71 7.53 30.00 -14.24
N PHE A 72 7.34 28.71 -14.03
CA PHE A 72 6.11 28.09 -13.52
C PHE A 72 6.38 27.45 -12.17
N LEU A 73 5.47 27.62 -11.22
CA LEU A 73 5.57 26.95 -9.92
C LEU A 73 5.01 25.53 -10.06
N VAL A 74 5.79 24.55 -9.63
CA VAL A 74 5.30 23.17 -9.49
C VAL A 74 5.11 22.86 -8.01
N GLU A 75 3.92 22.37 -7.70
CA GLU A 75 3.47 22.01 -6.35
C GLU A 75 3.17 20.51 -6.30
N LEU A 76 3.41 19.89 -5.14
CA LEU A 76 2.77 18.63 -4.78
C LEU A 76 1.42 18.94 -4.14
N LEU A 77 0.36 18.38 -4.70
CA LEU A 77 -0.95 18.32 -4.06
C LEU A 77 -1.07 17.00 -3.29
N THR A 78 -1.48 17.07 -2.02
CA THR A 78 -1.83 15.87 -1.24
C THR A 78 -3.29 15.90 -0.84
N PHE A 79 -4.04 14.85 -1.18
CA PHE A 79 -5.42 14.61 -0.80
C PHE A 79 -5.46 13.51 0.27
N ASN A 80 -6.08 13.80 1.42
CA ASN A 80 -6.14 12.87 2.55
C ASN A 80 -6.81 11.54 2.14
N GLY A 81 -6.03 10.45 2.13
CA GLY A 81 -6.48 9.13 1.69
C GLY A 81 -7.12 8.26 2.77
N SER A 82 -7.13 8.71 4.03
CA SER A 82 -7.45 7.89 5.21
C SER A 82 -8.76 7.09 5.06
N PRO A 83 -8.76 5.76 5.30
CA PRO A 83 -7.71 4.95 5.94
C PRO A 83 -6.58 4.46 5.01
N PHE A 84 -6.60 4.86 3.73
CA PHE A 84 -5.58 4.50 2.74
C PHE A 84 -4.45 5.55 2.68
N LYS A 85 -3.52 5.36 1.74
CA LYS A 85 -2.44 6.33 1.44
C LYS A 85 -3.02 7.55 0.74
N ASP A 86 -2.46 8.73 1.00
CA ASP A 86 -2.86 9.99 0.37
C ASP A 86 -2.78 9.89 -1.17
N HIS A 87 -3.76 10.45 -1.87
CA HIS A 87 -3.60 10.65 -3.31
C HIS A 87 -2.70 11.86 -3.58
N TRP A 88 -1.76 11.71 -4.51
CA TRP A 88 -0.74 12.69 -4.84
C TRP A 88 -0.78 13.05 -6.33
N ALA A 89 -0.68 14.35 -6.62
CA ALA A 89 -0.60 14.89 -7.97
C ALA A 89 0.45 16.02 -8.04
N TYR A 90 1.07 16.21 -9.20
CA TYR A 90 1.74 17.46 -9.51
C TYR A 90 0.70 18.49 -9.95
N PHE A 91 0.92 19.74 -9.57
CA PHE A 91 0.19 20.87 -10.11
C PHE A 91 1.17 21.94 -10.62
N VAL A 92 0.98 22.37 -11.86
CA VAL A 92 1.74 23.46 -12.48
C VAL A 92 0.79 24.65 -12.56
N SER A 93 0.95 25.64 -11.67
CA SER A 93 0.06 26.81 -11.62
C SER A 93 0.26 27.70 -12.85
N SER A 94 -0.84 28.29 -13.37
CA SER A 94 -0.75 29.36 -14.36
C SER A 94 -0.03 30.57 -13.78
N ARG A 95 0.58 31.36 -14.68
CA ARG A 95 1.20 32.65 -14.35
C ARG A 95 0.18 33.75 -14.09
N GLN A 96 -1.08 33.57 -14.49
CA GLN A 96 -2.16 34.55 -14.29
C GLN A 96 -3.00 34.27 -13.05
N ASN A 97 -3.31 33.00 -12.78
CA ASN A 97 -4.03 32.56 -11.58
C ASN A 97 -3.26 31.38 -10.95
N ARG A 98 -2.99 31.45 -9.64
CA ARG A 98 -2.27 30.38 -8.90
C ARG A 98 -3.15 29.18 -8.58
N ASP A 99 -4.47 29.30 -8.72
CA ASP A 99 -5.42 28.23 -8.41
C ASP A 99 -5.91 27.50 -9.65
N VAL A 100 -5.67 28.04 -10.85
CA VAL A 100 -5.90 27.37 -12.14
C VAL A 100 -4.56 26.91 -12.74
N GLY A 101 -4.50 25.70 -13.28
CA GLY A 101 -3.25 25.15 -13.79
C GLY A 101 -3.40 23.82 -14.52
N VAL A 102 -2.28 23.08 -14.59
CA VAL A 102 -2.26 21.71 -15.09
C VAL A 102 -2.03 20.74 -13.93
N TYR A 103 -2.97 19.83 -13.75
CA TYR A 103 -2.96 18.79 -12.73
C TYR A 103 -2.54 17.46 -13.37
N ILE A 104 -1.49 16.81 -12.85
CA ILE A 104 -0.85 15.65 -13.48
C ILE A 104 -0.69 14.54 -12.43
N HIS A 105 -1.29 13.38 -12.69
CA HIS A 105 -1.29 12.27 -11.75
C HIS A 105 -1.37 10.90 -12.42
N ALA A 106 -1.16 9.84 -11.64
CA ALA A 106 -1.62 8.51 -12.00
C ALA A 106 -2.93 8.22 -11.25
N THR A 107 -4.01 8.04 -11.99
CA THR A 107 -5.36 7.68 -11.51
C THR A 107 -5.59 6.18 -11.59
N GLY A 108 -6.56 5.63 -10.87
CA GLY A 108 -6.88 4.19 -10.86
C GLY A 108 -6.54 3.46 -9.55
N ASP A 109 -6.47 2.13 -9.61
CA ASP A 109 -6.41 1.26 -8.42
C ASP A 109 -5.64 -0.07 -8.66
N VAL A 110 -5.59 -0.94 -7.65
CA VAL A 110 -4.79 -2.19 -7.67
C VAL A 110 -5.40 -3.30 -8.54
N LEU A 111 -6.73 -3.30 -8.68
CA LEU A 111 -7.50 -4.28 -9.44
C LEU A 111 -7.52 -3.94 -10.93
N ASN A 112 -7.80 -2.66 -11.25
CA ASN A 112 -7.91 -2.16 -12.62
C ASN A 112 -6.57 -1.68 -13.21
N GLY A 113 -5.55 -1.46 -12.36
CA GLY A 113 -4.31 -0.78 -12.72
C GLY A 113 -4.47 0.74 -12.67
N PHE A 114 -3.38 1.44 -12.97
CA PHE A 114 -3.32 2.90 -12.98
C PHE A 114 -3.02 3.45 -14.37
N THR A 115 -3.60 4.60 -14.69
CA THR A 115 -3.47 5.34 -15.94
C THR A 115 -2.85 6.71 -15.67
N PHE A 116 -2.01 7.21 -16.59
CA PHE A 116 -1.50 8.58 -16.55
C PHE A 116 -2.56 9.56 -17.06
N GLU A 117 -2.87 10.59 -16.29
CA GLU A 117 -3.88 11.60 -16.63
C GLU A 117 -3.33 13.02 -16.40
N ILE A 118 -3.63 13.90 -17.35
CA ILE A 118 -3.38 15.33 -17.31
C ILE A 118 -4.74 16.03 -17.38
N LYS A 119 -5.09 16.81 -16.36
CA LYS A 119 -6.23 17.75 -16.41
C LYS A 119 -5.70 19.15 -16.71
N ARG A 120 -5.98 19.64 -17.91
CA ARG A 120 -5.62 20.97 -18.42
C ARG A 120 -6.68 21.98 -17.99
N GLY A 121 -6.26 23.19 -17.60
CA GLY A 121 -7.20 24.23 -17.13
C GLY A 121 -7.95 23.84 -15.84
N HIS A 122 -7.35 23.04 -14.97
CA HIS A 122 -7.99 22.56 -13.74
C HIS A 122 -7.93 23.64 -12.65
N ASP A 123 -9.08 23.92 -12.02
CA ASP A 123 -9.25 24.91 -10.95
C ASP A 123 -9.31 24.21 -9.58
N LEU A 124 -8.43 24.61 -8.65
CA LEU A 124 -8.34 24.06 -7.29
C LEU A 124 -9.32 24.69 -6.30
N THR A 125 -10.08 25.71 -6.71
CA THR A 125 -11.18 26.29 -5.92
C THR A 125 -12.48 25.50 -6.04
N ASP A 126 -12.55 24.53 -6.95
CA ASP A 126 -13.64 23.55 -7.02
C ASP A 126 -13.69 22.72 -5.72
N ALA A 127 -14.86 22.72 -5.09
CA ALA A 127 -15.08 22.10 -3.78
C ALA A 127 -14.96 20.57 -3.80
N GLU A 128 -15.20 19.92 -4.95
CA GLU A 128 -15.03 18.46 -5.09
C GLU A 128 -13.56 18.05 -5.23
N ASN A 129 -12.68 18.97 -5.64
CA ASN A 129 -11.27 18.70 -5.97
C ASN A 129 -10.27 19.54 -5.14
N THR A 130 -10.70 20.13 -4.02
CA THR A 130 -9.82 20.94 -3.16
C THR A 130 -8.74 20.08 -2.47
N PRO A 131 -7.43 20.37 -2.66
CA PRO A 131 -6.35 19.57 -2.06
C PRO A 131 -6.18 19.83 -0.55
N THR A 132 -5.97 18.78 0.24
CA THR A 132 -5.77 18.89 1.69
C THR A 132 -4.49 19.65 2.06
N ARG A 133 -3.43 19.56 1.24
CA ARG A 133 -2.25 20.41 1.31
C ARG A 133 -1.71 20.71 -0.08
N ARG A 134 -1.13 21.90 -0.21
CA ARG A 134 -0.28 22.33 -1.33
C ARG A 134 1.14 22.50 -0.81
N ILE A 135 2.12 21.87 -1.46
CA ILE A 135 3.53 21.92 -1.06
C ILE A 135 4.34 22.40 -2.27
N PRO A 136 4.80 23.66 -2.29
CA PRO A 136 5.72 24.14 -3.33
C PRO A 136 6.97 23.27 -3.41
N LEU A 137 7.29 22.78 -4.61
CA LEU A 137 8.46 21.94 -4.87
C LEU A 137 9.59 22.75 -5.50
N GLN A 138 9.31 23.41 -6.62
CA GLN A 138 10.31 24.16 -7.38
C GLN A 138 9.67 25.09 -8.43
N TRP A 139 10.38 26.17 -8.77
CA TRP A 139 10.19 26.93 -10.00
C TRP A 139 10.86 26.27 -11.22
N VAL A 140 10.06 25.86 -12.21
CA VAL A 140 10.51 25.31 -13.48
C VAL A 140 10.65 26.43 -14.53
N SER A 141 11.75 26.43 -15.27
CA SER A 141 12.05 27.44 -16.29
C SER A 141 11.10 27.39 -17.48
N ALA A 142 10.78 28.56 -18.06
CA ALA A 142 9.89 28.73 -19.21
C ALA A 142 10.15 27.75 -20.37
N GLY A 143 11.42 27.45 -20.68
CA GLY A 143 11.81 26.55 -21.77
C GLY A 143 11.34 25.09 -21.64
N TYR A 144 10.74 24.69 -20.50
CA TYR A 144 10.14 23.38 -20.31
C TYR A 144 8.60 23.39 -20.31
N CYS A 145 7.96 24.56 -20.39
CA CYS A 145 6.51 24.75 -20.20
C CYS A 145 5.93 25.70 -21.26
N ASP A 146 5.04 25.19 -22.10
CA ASP A 146 4.24 25.98 -23.05
C ASP A 146 2.88 26.26 -22.40
N GLU A 147 2.67 27.45 -21.83
CA GLU A 147 1.46 27.77 -21.04
C GLU A 147 0.16 27.64 -21.86
N GLU A 148 0.20 27.99 -23.15
CA GLU A 148 -1.01 27.98 -23.99
C GLU A 148 -1.43 26.55 -24.35
N ALA A 149 -0.47 25.72 -24.76
CA ALA A 149 -0.74 24.30 -24.99
C ALA A 149 -1.06 23.55 -23.68
N MET A 150 -0.32 23.84 -22.60
CA MET A 150 -0.50 23.21 -21.29
C MET A 150 -1.91 23.43 -20.74
N LEU A 151 -2.41 24.67 -20.81
CA LEU A 151 -3.74 25.06 -20.36
C LEU A 151 -4.84 24.83 -21.41
N ASN A 152 -4.53 24.24 -22.58
CA ASN A 152 -5.49 23.98 -23.66
C ASN A 152 -6.28 25.25 -24.05
N HIS A 153 -5.57 26.37 -24.28
CA HIS A 153 -6.11 27.71 -24.54
C HIS A 153 -7.08 28.25 -23.45
N GLY A 154 -7.11 27.64 -22.26
CA GLY A 154 -8.01 27.97 -21.15
C GLY A 154 -9.26 27.10 -21.03
N GLU A 155 -9.49 26.16 -21.95
CA GLU A 155 -10.62 25.22 -21.86
C GLU A 155 -10.24 23.97 -21.07
N TYR A 156 -11.07 23.60 -20.08
CA TYR A 156 -10.85 22.39 -19.28
C TYR A 156 -10.87 21.12 -20.16
N LYS A 157 -9.81 20.31 -20.06
CA LYS A 157 -9.65 19.08 -20.84
C LYS A 157 -8.93 18.01 -20.03
N ILE A 158 -9.45 16.79 -20.07
CA ILE A 158 -8.73 15.59 -19.61
C ILE A 158 -7.95 15.00 -20.80
N ASP A 159 -6.68 14.70 -20.58
CA ASP A 159 -5.71 14.31 -21.59
C ASP A 159 -4.74 13.25 -21.02
N SER A 160 -3.95 12.61 -21.89
CA SER A 160 -2.81 11.76 -21.49
C SER A 160 -1.57 11.97 -22.38
N VAL A 161 -1.64 12.89 -23.36
CA VAL A 161 -0.55 13.22 -24.27
C VAL A 161 0.21 14.45 -23.75
N PRO A 162 1.54 14.35 -23.53
CA PRO A 162 2.39 15.49 -23.20
C PRO A 162 2.45 16.54 -24.32
N VAL A 163 2.39 17.82 -23.96
CA VAL A 163 2.57 18.96 -24.89
C VAL A 163 3.81 19.82 -24.60
N CYS A 164 4.50 19.60 -23.47
CA CYS A 164 5.68 20.37 -23.08
C CYS A 164 6.80 19.48 -22.50
N GLY A 165 7.99 20.06 -22.30
CA GLY A 165 9.17 19.35 -21.78
C GLY A 165 8.98 18.78 -20.37
N PHE A 166 8.29 19.51 -19.48
CA PHE A 166 7.95 19.02 -18.14
C PHE A 166 7.06 17.77 -18.19
N GLU A 167 5.96 17.82 -18.95
CA GLU A 167 5.05 16.70 -19.13
C GLU A 167 5.76 15.50 -19.80
N ALA A 168 6.57 15.75 -20.84
CA ALA A 168 7.28 14.69 -21.57
C ALA A 168 8.34 13.99 -20.70
N SER A 169 8.98 14.70 -19.78
CA SER A 169 9.86 14.11 -18.78
C SER A 169 9.07 13.29 -17.74
N ALA A 170 7.97 13.82 -17.20
CA ALA A 170 7.13 13.09 -16.25
C ALA A 170 6.54 11.80 -16.84
N TYR A 171 6.16 11.82 -18.12
CA TYR A 171 5.61 10.69 -18.87
C TYR A 171 6.57 9.49 -19.02
N LYS A 172 7.88 9.69 -18.80
CA LYS A 172 8.87 8.58 -18.78
C LYS A 172 8.60 7.60 -17.64
N ALA A 173 8.01 8.06 -16.53
CA ALA A 173 7.55 7.20 -15.44
C ALA A 173 6.30 6.43 -15.87
N LYS A 174 6.40 5.11 -15.95
CA LYS A 174 5.28 4.28 -16.38
C LYS A 174 4.27 4.10 -15.23
N PRO A 175 2.97 4.34 -15.47
CA PRO A 175 1.93 4.09 -14.48
C PRO A 175 1.99 2.65 -13.92
N PRO A 176 1.54 2.45 -12.66
CA PRO A 176 1.38 1.13 -12.07
C PRO A 176 0.50 0.20 -12.93
N GLY A 177 1.09 -0.80 -13.56
CA GLY A 177 0.33 -1.88 -14.22
C GLY A 177 -0.40 -2.77 -13.23
N THR A 178 -1.43 -3.48 -13.69
CA THR A 178 -2.21 -4.47 -12.90
C THR A 178 -1.29 -5.51 -12.25
N THR A 179 -1.22 -5.55 -10.92
CA THR A 179 -0.33 -6.47 -10.17
C THR A 179 -0.96 -7.82 -9.83
N LEU A 180 -2.14 -8.13 -10.36
CA LEU A 180 -2.78 -9.44 -10.22
C LEU A 180 -2.12 -10.45 -11.16
N ASN A 181 -1.18 -11.22 -10.62
CA ASN A 181 -0.74 -12.47 -11.25
C ASN A 181 -1.98 -13.36 -11.44
N SER A 182 -2.29 -13.72 -12.69
CA SER A 182 -3.23 -14.81 -12.95
C SER A 182 -2.67 -16.11 -12.35
N ALA A 183 -3.54 -17.01 -11.89
CA ALA A 183 -3.13 -18.22 -11.15
C ALA A 183 -2.32 -19.26 -11.97
N ALA A 184 -1.93 -18.92 -13.21
CA ALA A 184 -1.04 -19.69 -14.07
C ALA A 184 0.45 -19.44 -13.78
N ASP A 185 0.85 -18.24 -13.34
CA ASP A 185 2.25 -17.80 -13.32
C ASP A 185 3.05 -18.31 -12.09
N LYS A 186 3.25 -19.63 -12.00
CA LYS A 186 4.12 -20.29 -11.02
C LYS A 186 5.63 -20.09 -11.32
N ALA A 187 6.07 -18.85 -11.53
CA ALA A 187 7.41 -18.55 -12.06
C ALA A 187 8.21 -17.42 -11.37
N SER A 188 7.78 -16.86 -10.22
CA SER A 188 8.61 -15.90 -9.46
C SER A 188 8.31 -15.79 -7.95
N SER A 189 8.25 -16.91 -7.24
CA SER A 189 8.14 -16.89 -5.77
C SER A 189 9.47 -16.45 -5.11
N GLY A 190 9.60 -15.17 -4.75
CA GLY A 190 10.74 -14.69 -3.96
C GLY A 190 11.03 -13.18 -3.96
N LYS A 191 10.52 -12.41 -4.93
CA LYS A 191 10.65 -10.94 -4.91
C LYS A 191 9.48 -10.31 -4.13
N PRO A 192 9.72 -9.32 -3.25
CA PRO A 192 8.64 -8.58 -2.61
C PRO A 192 7.87 -7.79 -3.68
N ILE A 193 6.56 -8.02 -3.77
CA ILE A 193 5.68 -7.28 -4.68
C ILE A 193 5.48 -5.88 -4.07
N SER A 194 6.36 -4.95 -4.46
CA SER A 194 6.18 -3.53 -4.16
C SER A 194 5.01 -3.00 -5.00
N GLN A 195 3.84 -2.92 -4.38
CA GLN A 195 2.61 -2.45 -5.02
C GLN A 195 2.78 -0.99 -5.43
N LYS A 196 3.06 -0.74 -6.71
CA LYS A 196 3.10 0.60 -7.28
C LYS A 196 1.71 1.26 -7.16
N ASN A 197 1.72 2.57 -6.91
CA ASN A 197 0.56 3.45 -6.77
C ASN A 197 0.87 4.87 -7.29
N CYS A 198 -0.09 5.79 -7.18
CA CYS A 198 0.08 7.21 -7.55
C CYS A 198 1.33 7.89 -6.93
N GLN A 199 1.59 7.70 -5.64
CA GLN A 199 2.78 8.28 -4.99
C GLN A 199 4.09 7.71 -5.56
N SER A 200 4.14 6.41 -5.84
CA SER A 200 5.32 5.76 -6.45
C SER A 200 5.55 6.22 -7.89
N TRP A 201 4.48 6.47 -8.64
CA TRP A 201 4.57 7.05 -9.99
C TRP A 201 5.12 8.48 -9.93
N LEU A 202 4.61 9.31 -9.01
CA LEU A 202 5.03 10.69 -8.86
C LEU A 202 6.51 10.79 -8.44
N VAL A 203 6.96 9.87 -7.56
CA VAL A 203 8.38 9.73 -7.20
C VAL A 203 9.25 9.27 -8.38
N GLU A 204 8.79 8.31 -9.18
CA GLU A 204 9.52 7.88 -10.40
C GLU A 204 9.57 9.01 -11.44
N ALA A 205 8.52 9.81 -11.57
CA ALA A 205 8.49 11.01 -12.42
C ALA A 205 9.45 12.10 -11.90
N ALA A 206 9.59 12.26 -10.58
CA ALA A 206 10.55 13.19 -9.97
C ALA A 206 12.01 12.82 -10.35
N ASP A 207 12.30 11.53 -10.45
CA ASP A 207 13.62 11.03 -10.80
C ASP A 207 13.99 11.35 -12.26
N TYR A 208 13.05 11.18 -13.20
CA TYR A 208 13.24 11.61 -14.59
C TYR A 208 13.33 13.14 -14.71
N LEU A 209 12.48 13.89 -14.01
CA LEU A 209 12.55 15.36 -13.97
C LEU A 209 13.89 15.86 -13.43
N ALA A 210 14.49 15.17 -12.46
CA ALA A 210 15.83 15.48 -11.97
C ALA A 210 16.94 15.05 -12.94
N GLN A 211 16.79 13.91 -13.62
CA GLN A 211 17.73 13.44 -14.64
C GLN A 211 17.80 14.38 -15.86
N ASP A 212 16.66 14.93 -16.29
CA ASP A 212 16.55 15.89 -17.39
C ASP A 212 16.96 17.32 -16.97
N GLY A 213 17.28 17.56 -15.70
CA GLY A 213 17.65 18.89 -15.18
C GLY A 213 16.49 19.90 -15.09
N ILE A 214 15.24 19.40 -15.07
CA ILE A 214 14.01 20.19 -14.94
C ILE A 214 13.73 20.45 -13.46
N PHE A 215 13.83 19.40 -12.64
CA PHE A 215 13.92 19.50 -11.18
C PHE A 215 15.38 19.44 -10.71
N ARG A 216 15.62 19.99 -9.52
CA ARG A 216 16.85 19.72 -8.77
C ARG A 216 16.75 18.36 -8.07
N PRO A 217 17.88 17.65 -7.85
CA PRO A 217 17.89 16.35 -7.17
C PRO A 217 17.22 16.35 -5.78
N GLU A 218 17.27 17.46 -5.04
CA GLU A 218 16.66 17.53 -3.70
C GLU A 218 15.14 17.38 -3.72
N VAL A 219 14.47 17.70 -4.84
CA VAL A 219 13.01 17.51 -4.99
C VAL A 219 12.67 16.02 -5.07
N SER A 220 13.43 15.23 -5.84
CA SER A 220 13.32 13.76 -5.86
C SER A 220 13.59 13.16 -4.47
N VAL A 221 14.68 13.58 -3.82
CA VAL A 221 15.03 13.11 -2.46
C VAL A 221 13.91 13.41 -1.46
N TYR A 222 13.35 14.62 -1.49
CA TYR A 222 12.21 15.00 -0.66
C TYR A 222 10.99 14.10 -0.92
N LEU A 223 10.53 14.00 -2.16
CA LEU A 223 9.36 13.20 -2.53
C LEU A 223 9.51 11.72 -2.16
N ARG A 224 10.71 11.15 -2.35
CA ARG A 224 11.07 9.79 -1.91
C ARG A 224 10.93 9.62 -0.39
N SER A 225 11.36 10.62 0.39
CA SER A 225 11.39 10.57 1.86
C SER A 225 10.04 10.77 2.55
N ILE A 226 9.08 11.44 1.90
CA ILE A 226 7.71 11.63 2.43
C ILE A 226 6.68 10.63 1.87
N LYS A 227 7.11 9.70 1.00
CA LYS A 227 6.24 8.70 0.35
C LYS A 227 5.79 7.62 1.34
N GLN A 228 4.48 7.42 1.44
CA GLN A 228 3.83 6.44 2.33
C GLN A 228 3.95 5.00 1.83
#